data_AF-A0AAW4PM05-F1
#
_entry.id   AF-A0AAW4PM05-F1
#
_cell.length_a   1.000
_cell.length_b   1.000
_cell.length_c   1.000
_cell.angle_alpha   90.00
_cell.angle_beta   90.00
_cell.angle_gamma   90.00
#
_symmetry.space_group_name_H-M   'P 1'
#
loop_
_entity.id
_entity.type
_entity.pdbx_description
1 polymer ?
#
loop_
_entity_poly.entity_id
_entity_poly.type
_entity_poly.pdbx_seq_one_letter_code
_entity_poly.pdbx_strand_id
1 'polypeptide(L)' 'MLTDCPYCGDPLTNELQSVTCDHCGEGFHVPCARDAGEFAVEEESHFLRSNTYRIDCPNCGDSWSTGFDPRE' A
#
# COMPACT_ATOMS: atom_id res chain seq x y z
N MET A 1 10.03 15.15 7.24
CA MET A 1 10.43 14.84 5.86
C MET A 1 9.32 13.98 5.30
N LEU A 2 8.73 14.39 4.17
CA LEU A 2 7.84 13.50 3.42
C LEU A 2 8.75 12.45 2.78
N THR A 3 8.50 11.18 3.03
CA THR A 3 9.23 10.10 2.35
C THR A 3 8.78 10.10 0.88
N ASP A 4 9.71 9.93 -0.05
CA ASP A 4 9.41 9.84 -1.48
C ASP A 4 9.06 8.39 -1.85
N CYS A 5 8.12 8.21 -2.76
CA CYS A 5 7.74 6.88 -3.23
C CYS A 5 8.86 6.29 -4.11
N PRO A 6 9.39 5.10 -3.81
CA PRO A 6 10.49 4.50 -4.55
C PRO A 6 10.14 4.13 -6.00
N TYR A 7 8.86 4.04 -6.33
CA TYR A 7 8.37 3.64 -7.65
C TYR A 7 8.26 4.80 -8.64
N CYS A 8 7.62 5.91 -8.23
CA CYS A 8 7.41 7.08 -9.09
C CYS A 8 8.39 8.22 -8.79
N GLY A 9 9.04 8.23 -7.62
CA GLY A 9 9.88 9.33 -7.15
C GLY A 9 9.10 10.54 -6.66
N ASP A 10 7.77 10.49 -6.67
CA ASP A 10 6.92 11.55 -6.11
C ASP A 10 6.83 11.45 -4.59
N PRO A 11 6.71 12.58 -3.88
CA PRO A 11 6.49 12.59 -2.44
C PRO A 11 5.22 11.81 -2.09
N LEU A 12 5.24 11.12 -0.96
CA LEU A 12 4.03 10.51 -0.37
C LEU A 12 3.11 11.61 0.16
N THR A 13 2.39 12.27 -0.74
CA THR A 13 1.34 13.23 -0.42
C THR A 13 0.01 12.50 -0.19
N ASN A 14 -0.90 13.12 0.57
CA ASN A 14 -2.26 12.60 0.81
C ASN A 14 -3.12 12.51 -0.47
N GLU A 15 -2.63 12.94 -1.63
CA GLU A 15 -3.37 12.89 -2.90
C GLU A 15 -3.46 11.47 -3.46
N LEU A 16 -2.45 10.64 -3.18
CA LEU A 16 -2.38 9.25 -3.57
C LEU A 16 -2.36 8.40 -2.32
N GLN A 17 -3.20 7.35 -2.26
CA GLN A 17 -3.21 6.42 -1.13
C GLN A 17 -1.81 5.84 -0.92
N SER A 18 -1.16 6.25 0.18
CA SER A 18 0.17 5.79 0.57
C SER A 18 0.07 4.81 1.73
N VAL A 19 0.94 3.80 1.71
CA VAL A 19 1.11 2.84 2.80
C VAL A 19 2.53 2.91 3.29
N THR A 20 2.70 2.66 4.58
CA THR A 20 4.02 2.52 5.19
C THR A 20 4.12 1.13 5.77
N CYS A 21 5.21 0.43 5.47
CA CYS A 21 5.50 -0.85 6.09
C CYS A 21 5.81 -0.64 7.58
N ASP A 22 5.05 -1.30 8.46
CA ASP A 22 5.26 -1.20 9.91
C ASP A 22 6.62 -1.79 10.35
N HIS A 23 7.16 -2.72 9.55
CA HIS A 23 8.41 -3.40 9.85
C HIS A 23 9.65 -2.56 9.52
N CYS A 24 9.78 -2.09 8.28
CA CYS A 24 10.97 -1.36 7.82
C CYS A 24 10.78 0.16 7.77
N GLY A 25 9.55 0.65 7.92
CA GLY A 25 9.22 2.07 7.81
C GLY A 25 9.20 2.60 6.37
N GLU A 26 9.36 1.75 5.36
CA GLU A 26 9.35 2.15 3.96
C GLU A 26 7.95 2.54 3.50
N GLY A 27 7.85 3.69 2.84
CA GLY A 27 6.58 4.25 2.38
C GLY A 27 6.46 4.24 0.86
N PHE A 28 5.30 3.86 0.35
CA PHE A 28 5.03 3.84 -1.09
C PHE A 28 3.56 4.07 -1.41
N HIS A 29 3.26 4.52 -2.63
CA HIS A 29 1.89 4.63 -3.10
C HIS A 29 1.33 3.24 -3.42
N VAL A 30 0.14 2.93 -2.91
CA VAL A 30 -0.65 1.74 -3.26
C VAL A 30 -0.79 1.55 -4.77
N PRO A 31 -1.19 2.57 -5.56
CA PRO A 31 -1.30 2.38 -7.02
C PRO A 31 0.04 2.08 -7.70
N CYS A 32 1.14 2.66 -7.25
CA CYS A 32 2.47 2.40 -7.83
C CYS A 32 2.95 0.99 -7.54
N ALA A 33 2.78 0.52 -6.30
CA ALA A 33 3.12 -0.85 -5.94
C ALA A 33 2.25 -1.86 -6.70
N ARG A 34 0.96 -1.53 -6.93
CA ARG A 34 0.04 -2.33 -7.74
C ARG A 34 0.44 -2.40 -9.20
N ASP A 35 0.90 -1.29 -9.78
CA ASP A 35 1.39 -1.24 -11.17
C ASP A 35 2.68 -2.02 -11.35
N ALA A 36 3.59 -1.94 -10.37
CA ALA A 36 4.84 -2.71 -10.36
C ALA A 36 4.63 -4.24 -10.24
N GLY A 37 3.43 -4.70 -9.87
CA GLY A 37 3.15 -6.12 -9.61
C GLY A 37 3.80 -6.65 -8.34
N GLU A 38 4.48 -5.80 -7.57
CA GLU A 38 5.09 -6.08 -6.27
C GLU A 38 4.07 -5.97 -5.12
N PHE A 39 2.79 -5.76 -5.47
CA PHE A 39 1.68 -5.59 -4.54
C PHE A 39 0.53 -6.51 -4.94
N ALA A 40 0.45 -7.65 -4.26
CA ALA A 40 -0.61 -8.63 -4.47
C ALA A 40 -1.89 -8.21 -3.73
N VAL A 41 -2.75 -7.44 -4.40
CA VAL A 41 -4.08 -7.10 -3.89
C VAL A 41 -4.99 -8.33 -3.97
N GLU A 42 -5.08 -9.07 -2.87
CA GLU A 42 -6.17 -10.03 -2.69
C GLU A 42 -7.39 -9.27 -2.15
N GLU A 43 -8.27 -8.84 -3.07
CA GLU A 43 -9.53 -8.20 -2.70
C GLU A 43 -10.51 -9.25 -2.14
N GLU A 44 -10.42 -9.56 -0.85
CA GLU A 44 -11.38 -10.45 -0.18
C GLU A 44 -12.70 -9.72 0.07
N SER A 45 -13.58 -9.77 -0.93
CA SER A 45 -14.99 -9.32 -0.84
C SER A 45 -15.84 -10.28 0.00
N HIS A 46 -15.54 -10.45 1.28
CA HIS A 46 -16.30 -11.35 2.16
C HIS A 46 -17.47 -10.63 2.84
N PHE A 47 -18.62 -10.57 2.14
CA PHE A 47 -19.99 -10.32 2.64
C PHE A 47 -20.29 -9.06 3.48
N LEU A 48 -19.29 -8.28 3.88
CA LEU A 48 -19.39 -7.07 4.72
C LEU A 48 -18.41 -6.00 4.22
N ARG A 49 -18.51 -5.62 2.94
CA ARG A 49 -18.06 -4.34 2.32
C ARG A 49 -16.68 -3.73 2.71
N SER A 50 -15.79 -4.47 3.35
CA SER A 50 -14.48 -4.01 3.78
C SER A 50 -13.45 -4.65 2.86
N ASN A 51 -12.94 -3.89 1.90
CA ASN A 51 -11.85 -4.37 1.07
C ASN A 51 -10.61 -4.50 1.97
N THR A 52 -10.21 -5.74 2.23
CA THR A 52 -8.93 -6.03 2.86
C THR A 52 -7.89 -6.11 1.76
N TYR A 53 -6.80 -5.36 1.88
CA TYR A 53 -5.71 -5.34 0.92
C TYR A 53 -4.51 -6.00 1.60
N ARG A 54 -4.02 -7.11 1.01
CA ARG A 54 -2.71 -7.65 1.39
C ARG A 54 -1.63 -6.85 0.66
N ILE A 55 -0.59 -6.51 1.40
CA ILE A 55 0.56 -5.74 0.95
C ILE A 55 1.79 -6.57 1.23
N ASP A 56 2.67 -6.67 0.25
CA ASP A 56 4.00 -7.25 0.41
C ASP A 56 5.03 -6.13 0.32
N CYS A 57 5.95 -6.03 1.29
CA CYS A 57 7.00 -5.03 1.23
C CYS A 57 8.13 -5.51 0.30
N PRO A 58 8.44 -4.81 -0.80
CA PRO A 58 9.58 -5.19 -1.63
C PRO A 58 10.93 -5.01 -0.92
N ASN A 59 10.99 -4.16 0.11
CA ASN A 59 12.23 -3.82 0.81
C ASN A 59 12.61 -4.88 1.85
N CYS A 60 11.66 -5.33 2.68
CA CYS A 60 11.91 -6.30 3.74
C CYS A 60 11.24 -7.67 3.54
N GLY A 61 10.38 -7.84 2.53
CA GLY A 61 9.62 -9.07 2.29
C GLY A 61 8.56 -9.37 3.35
N ASP A 62 8.23 -8.38 4.19
CA ASP A 62 7.18 -8.49 5.20
C ASP A 62 5.83 -8.20 4.56
N SER A 63 4.83 -9.02 4.86
CA SER A 63 3.50 -8.91 4.29
C SER A 63 2.47 -8.59 5.36
N TRP A 64 1.67 -7.54 5.16
CA TRP A 64 0.61 -7.14 6.10
C TRP A 64 -0.70 -6.89 5.37
N SER A 65 -1.80 -7.02 6.10
CA SER A 65 -3.13 -6.70 5.60
C SER A 65 -3.55 -5.34 6.13
N THR A 66 -3.94 -4.43 5.26
CA THR A 66 -4.57 -3.16 5.64
C THR A 66 -5.98 -3.09 5.05
N GLY A 67 -6.94 -2.63 5.84
CA GLY A 67 -8.28 -2.31 5.34
C GLY A 67 -8.28 -0.87 4.84
N PHE A 68 -8.55 -0.66 3.54
CA PHE A 68 -8.87 0.68 3.05
C PHE A 68 -10.38 0.78 2.86
N ASP A 69 -11.02 1.68 3.61
CA ASP A 69 -12.38 2.10 3.32
C ASP A 69 -12.30 3.21 2.25
N PRO A 70 -12.81 2.99 1.02
CA PRO A 70 -12.70 3.97 -0.07
C PRO A 70 -13.59 5.22 0.13
N ARG A 71 -14.11 5.46 1.33
CA ARG A 71 -15.06 6.56 1.65
C ARG A 71 -14.54 7.60 2.65
N GLU A 72 -13.33 7.44 3.19
CA GLU A 72 -12.75 8.37 4.18
C GLU A 72 -11.63 9.24 3.59
#